data_AF-A0A9P5D775-F1
#
_entry.id   AF-A0A9P5D775-F1
#
_cell.length_a   1.000
_cell.length_b   1.000
_cell.length_c   1.000
_cell.angle_alpha   90.00
_cell.angle_beta   90.00
_cell.angle_gamma   90.00
#
_symmetry.space_group_name_H-M   'P 1'
#
loop_
_entity.id
_entity.type
_entity.pdbx_description
1 polymer ?
#
loop_
_entity_poly.entity_id
_entity_poly.type
_entity_poly.pdbx_seq_one_letter_code
_entity_poly.pdbx_strand_id
1 'polypeptide(L)'
;MNVSYNSALRQSKAIRNELSTLTAKQTPTPAEIGNISASLATFTKTIDEYNALARQEIVPKKQDEAHERIRRFREDLTTFRSDVDALKKVRDDVQYQTNRTNQALDDYIARGQAVLGDLGQQREMLKSTQKRLYSVANTLGVSSDTIRMVERRAREDKWIFAAGVIVFILFCWLVLHYLR
;
A
#
# COMPACT_ATOMS: atom_id res chain seq x y z
N MET A 1 -55.99 -23.00 -1.82
CA MET A 1 -56.19 -21.89 -0.86
C MET A 1 -55.27 -21.98 0.36
N ASN A 2 -55.54 -22.86 1.33
CA ASN A 2 -54.76 -22.90 2.59
C ASN A 2 -53.30 -23.34 2.42
N VAL A 3 -53.02 -24.27 1.49
CA VAL A 3 -51.64 -24.75 1.25
C VAL A 3 -50.76 -23.62 0.69
N SER A 4 -51.23 -22.90 -0.33
CA SER A 4 -50.51 -21.76 -0.93
C SER A 4 -50.27 -20.63 0.07
N TYR A 5 -51.27 -20.32 0.90
CA TYR A 5 -51.11 -19.34 1.99
C TYR A 5 -50.02 -19.75 2.99
N ASN A 6 -50.06 -21.00 3.48
CA ASN A 6 -49.08 -21.49 4.45
C ASN A 6 -47.66 -21.55 3.85
N SER A 7 -47.55 -21.90 2.57
CA SER A 7 -46.27 -21.85 1.84
C SER A 7 -45.73 -20.42 1.77
N ALA A 8 -46.54 -19.46 1.33
CA ALA A 8 -46.18 -18.04 1.27
C ALA A 8 -45.76 -17.50 2.65
N LEU A 9 -46.50 -17.86 3.70
CA LEU A 9 -46.19 -17.45 5.07
C LEU A 9 -44.83 -17.98 5.56
N ARG A 10 -44.52 -19.25 5.25
CA ARG A 10 -43.22 -19.84 5.59
C ARG A 10 -42.09 -19.16 4.82
N GLN A 11 -42.28 -18.91 3.52
CA GLN A 11 -41.31 -18.23 2.68
C GLN A 11 -41.04 -16.80 3.17
N SER A 12 -42.09 -16.02 3.47
CA SER A 12 -41.95 -14.66 4.03
C SER A 12 -41.15 -14.65 5.33
N LYS A 13 -41.44 -15.56 6.28
CA LYS A 13 -40.67 -15.70 7.53
C LYS A 13 -39.21 -16.07 7.28
N ALA A 14 -38.95 -17.00 6.37
CA ALA A 14 -37.59 -17.42 6.04
C ALA A 14 -36.78 -16.27 5.43
N ILE A 15 -37.35 -15.56 4.45
CA ILE A 15 -36.73 -14.39 3.81
C ILE A 15 -36.44 -13.30 4.84
N ARG A 16 -37.39 -13.00 5.74
CA ARG A 16 -37.21 -12.00 6.79
C ARG A 16 -36.04 -12.34 7.73
N ASN A 17 -35.90 -13.60 8.11
CA ASN A 17 -34.79 -14.07 8.95
C ASN A 17 -33.44 -14.08 8.22
N GLU A 18 -33.43 -14.49 6.96
CA GLU A 18 -32.21 -14.47 6.14
C GLU A 18 -31.73 -13.02 5.95
N LEU A 19 -32.64 -12.11 5.62
CA LEU A 19 -32.36 -10.70 5.43
C LEU A 19 -31.86 -10.01 6.70
N SER A 20 -32.43 -10.33 7.87
CA SER A 20 -31.95 -9.79 9.14
C SER A 20 -30.53 -10.29 9.47
N THR A 21 -30.23 -11.56 9.15
CA THR A 21 -28.91 -12.15 9.32
C THR A 21 -27.88 -11.50 8.38
N LEU A 22 -28.23 -11.30 7.11
CA LEU A 22 -27.35 -10.66 6.14
C LEU A 22 -27.10 -9.18 6.45
N THR A 23 -28.14 -8.48 6.93
CA THR A 23 -28.02 -7.09 7.37
C THR A 23 -27.11 -6.97 8.59
N ALA A 24 -27.21 -7.89 9.54
CA ALA A 24 -26.33 -7.93 10.70
C ALA A 24 -24.87 -8.22 10.32
N LYS A 25 -24.63 -9.02 9.27
CA LYS A 25 -23.29 -9.37 8.80
C LYS A 25 -22.54 -8.21 8.14
N GLN A 26 -23.25 -7.22 7.57
CA GLN A 26 -22.75 -6.03 6.87
C GLN A 26 -21.87 -6.28 5.63
N THR A 27 -21.25 -7.46 5.50
CA THR A 27 -20.43 -7.88 4.35
C THR A 27 -21.02 -9.15 3.70
N PRO A 28 -22.25 -9.06 3.12
CA PRO A 28 -22.86 -10.19 2.44
C PRO A 28 -22.06 -10.58 1.19
N THR A 29 -21.90 -11.88 0.98
CA THR A 29 -21.23 -12.42 -0.21
C THR A 29 -22.15 -12.35 -1.43
N PRO A 30 -21.61 -12.35 -2.67
CA PRO A 30 -22.43 -12.36 -3.89
C PRO A 30 -23.39 -13.56 -3.96
N ALA A 31 -22.96 -14.72 -3.45
CA ALA A 31 -23.78 -15.92 -3.40
C ALA A 31 -24.97 -15.75 -2.43
N GLU A 32 -24.75 -15.16 -1.25
CA GLU A 32 -25.82 -14.89 -0.28
C GLU A 32 -26.87 -13.91 -0.85
N ILE A 33 -26.44 -12.85 -1.55
CA ILE A 33 -27.35 -11.92 -2.25
C ILE A 33 -28.10 -12.64 -3.39
N GLY A 34 -27.43 -13.52 -4.12
CA GLY A 34 -28.04 -14.31 -5.18
C GLY A 34 -29.11 -15.28 -4.64
N ASN A 35 -28.82 -15.95 -3.53
CA ASN A 35 -29.74 -16.89 -2.88
C ASN A 35 -31.02 -16.18 -2.44
N ILE A 36 -30.92 -15.04 -1.74
CA ILE A 36 -32.12 -14.32 -1.30
C ILE A 36 -32.91 -13.74 -2.48
N SER A 37 -32.24 -13.33 -3.57
CA SER A 37 -32.90 -12.89 -4.80
C SER A 37 -33.70 -14.03 -5.45
N ALA A 38 -33.18 -15.26 -5.44
CA ALA A 38 -33.89 -16.44 -5.91
C ALA A 38 -35.07 -16.81 -4.99
N SER A 39 -34.91 -16.69 -3.68
CA SER A 39 -36.00 -16.85 -2.70
C SER A 39 -37.12 -15.83 -2.93
N LEU A 40 -36.80 -14.58 -3.25
CA LEU A 40 -37.80 -13.54 -3.61
C LEU A 40 -38.53 -13.85 -4.91
N ALA A 41 -37.84 -14.37 -5.93
CA ALA A 41 -38.48 -14.79 -7.17
C ALA A 41 -39.47 -15.94 -6.93
N THR A 42 -39.07 -16.92 -6.11
CA THR A 42 -39.94 -18.04 -5.71
C THR A 42 -41.14 -17.55 -4.90
N PHE A 43 -40.93 -16.61 -3.97
CA PHE A 43 -42.01 -16.02 -3.19
C PHE A 43 -42.99 -15.22 -4.06
N THR A 44 -42.50 -14.45 -5.03
CA THR A 44 -43.33 -13.75 -6.02
C THR A 44 -44.27 -14.73 -6.71
N LYS A 45 -43.72 -15.86 -7.21
CA LYS A 45 -44.51 -16.90 -7.87
C LYS A 45 -45.57 -17.52 -6.95
N THR A 46 -45.22 -17.81 -5.69
CA THR A 46 -46.19 -18.34 -4.71
C THR A 46 -47.34 -17.37 -4.44
N ILE A 47 -47.07 -16.06 -4.38
CA ILE A 47 -48.11 -15.03 -4.22
C ILE A 47 -49.02 -15.02 -5.44
N ASP A 48 -48.48 -15.08 -6.64
CA ASP A 48 -49.26 -15.07 -7.88
C ASP A 48 -50.13 -16.33 -8.01
N GLU A 49 -49.60 -17.50 -7.63
CA GLU A 49 -50.38 -18.75 -7.52
C GLU A 49 -51.51 -18.62 -6.49
N TYR A 50 -51.23 -18.03 -5.32
CA TYR A 50 -52.26 -17.79 -4.30
C TYR A 50 -53.35 -16.82 -4.78
N ASN A 51 -52.96 -15.78 -5.51
CA ASN A 51 -53.88 -14.82 -6.13
C ASN A 51 -54.75 -15.46 -7.22
N ALA A 52 -54.21 -16.36 -8.04
CA ALA A 52 -55.00 -17.10 -9.01
C ALA A 52 -56.09 -17.94 -8.31
N LEU A 53 -55.75 -18.61 -7.20
CA LEU A 53 -56.70 -19.37 -6.40
C LEU A 53 -57.75 -18.48 -5.69
N ALA A 54 -57.38 -17.25 -5.30
CA ALA A 54 -58.30 -16.28 -4.69
C ALA A 54 -59.38 -15.78 -5.64
N ARG A 55 -59.05 -15.66 -6.92
CA ARG A 55 -60.03 -15.30 -7.94
C ARG A 55 -61.05 -16.41 -8.22
N GLN A 56 -60.68 -17.66 -7.97
CA GLN A 56 -61.55 -18.84 -8.16
C GLN A 56 -62.40 -19.17 -6.93
N GLU A 57 -62.16 -18.51 -5.79
CA GLU A 57 -62.92 -18.74 -4.57
C GLU A 57 -64.34 -18.17 -4.71
N ILE A 58 -65.35 -19.04 -4.61
CA ILE A 58 -66.76 -18.70 -4.83
C ILE A 58 -67.34 -17.94 -3.64
N VAL A 59 -66.79 -18.14 -2.44
CA VAL A 59 -67.28 -17.52 -1.20
C VAL A 59 -66.72 -16.09 -1.07
N PRO A 60 -67.56 -15.03 -1.18
CA PRO A 60 -67.07 -13.64 -1.23
C PRO A 60 -66.23 -13.27 -0.01
N LYS A 61 -66.69 -13.64 1.19
CA LYS A 61 -65.95 -13.37 2.44
C LYS A 61 -64.55 -13.99 2.47
N LYS A 62 -64.38 -15.22 1.96
CA LYS A 62 -63.06 -15.89 1.92
C LYS A 62 -62.17 -15.30 0.83
N GLN A 63 -62.76 -14.86 -0.27
CA GLN A 63 -62.06 -14.15 -1.33
C GLN A 63 -61.50 -12.82 -0.82
N ASP A 64 -62.28 -12.03 -0.09
CA ASP A 64 -61.84 -10.77 0.50
C ASP A 64 -60.68 -10.98 1.48
N GLU A 65 -60.79 -11.96 2.38
CA GLU A 65 -59.70 -12.33 3.31
C GLU A 65 -58.42 -12.78 2.57
N ALA A 66 -58.55 -13.47 1.44
CA ALA A 66 -57.41 -13.89 0.64
C ALA A 66 -56.73 -12.69 -0.05
N HIS A 67 -57.50 -11.75 -0.60
CA HIS A 67 -56.97 -10.52 -1.20
C HIS A 67 -56.25 -9.64 -0.18
N GLU A 68 -56.79 -9.52 1.04
CA GLU A 68 -56.14 -8.83 2.16
C GLU A 68 -54.76 -9.44 2.46
N ARG A 69 -54.67 -10.78 2.52
CA ARG A 69 -53.41 -11.50 2.75
C ARG A 69 -52.42 -11.30 1.61
N ILE A 70 -52.88 -11.37 0.36
CA ILE A 70 -52.05 -11.13 -0.83
C ILE A 70 -51.50 -9.71 -0.83
N ARG A 71 -52.32 -8.72 -0.45
CA ARG A 71 -51.88 -7.33 -0.32
C ARG A 71 -50.74 -7.20 0.69
N ARG A 72 -50.86 -7.82 1.87
CA ARG A 72 -49.79 -7.84 2.88
C ARG A 72 -48.52 -8.50 2.36
N PHE A 73 -48.64 -9.64 1.66
CA PHE A 73 -47.45 -10.29 1.08
C PHE A 73 -46.77 -9.44 0.00
N ARG A 74 -47.52 -8.67 -0.79
CA ARG A 74 -46.96 -7.74 -1.78
C ARG A 74 -46.25 -6.54 -1.14
N GLU A 75 -46.77 -6.06 -0.01
CA GLU A 75 -46.12 -5.04 0.81
C GLU A 75 -44.79 -5.59 1.37
N ASP A 76 -44.82 -6.75 2.02
CA ASP A 76 -43.62 -7.47 2.50
C ASP A 76 -42.58 -7.62 1.38
N LEU A 77 -43.01 -8.03 0.19
CA LEU A 77 -42.13 -8.24 -0.97
C LEU A 77 -41.45 -6.94 -1.42
N THR A 78 -42.18 -5.82 -1.38
CA THR A 78 -41.63 -4.50 -1.72
C THR A 78 -40.53 -4.11 -0.73
N THR A 79 -40.78 -4.29 0.56
CA THR A 79 -39.80 -4.06 1.63
C THR A 79 -38.57 -4.96 1.46
N PHE A 80 -38.77 -6.26 1.24
CA PHE A 80 -37.65 -7.20 1.06
C PHE A 80 -36.79 -6.87 -0.16
N ARG A 81 -37.39 -6.41 -1.27
CA ARG A 81 -36.63 -5.96 -2.44
C ARG A 81 -35.77 -4.74 -2.12
N SER A 82 -36.34 -3.75 -1.43
CA SER A 82 -35.61 -2.56 -0.98
C SER A 82 -34.41 -2.94 -0.11
N ASP A 83 -34.59 -3.84 0.83
CA ASP A 83 -33.53 -4.28 1.74
C ASP A 83 -32.43 -5.06 1.00
N VAL A 84 -32.79 -5.93 0.04
CA VAL A 84 -31.80 -6.62 -0.81
C VAL A 84 -31.01 -5.63 -1.67
N ASP A 85 -31.65 -4.59 -2.18
CA ASP A 85 -30.96 -3.55 -2.96
C ASP A 85 -30.05 -2.69 -2.08
N ALA A 86 -30.42 -2.43 -0.83
CA ALA A 86 -29.55 -1.80 0.15
C ALA A 86 -28.32 -2.68 0.46
N LEU A 87 -28.49 -4.00 0.63
CA LEU A 87 -27.39 -4.94 0.84
C LEU A 87 -26.42 -4.99 -0.35
N LYS A 88 -26.94 -4.98 -1.58
CA LYS A 88 -26.10 -4.89 -2.79
C LYS A 88 -25.24 -3.63 -2.77
N LYS A 89 -25.85 -2.48 -2.45
CA LYS A 89 -25.14 -1.21 -2.40
C LYS A 89 -24.04 -1.21 -1.34
N VAL A 90 -24.33 -1.66 -0.12
CA VAL A 90 -23.32 -1.78 0.95
C VAL A 90 -22.16 -2.65 0.50
N ARG A 91 -22.43 -3.78 -0.15
CA ARG A 91 -21.37 -4.65 -0.68
C ARG A 91 -20.53 -3.94 -1.74
N ASP A 92 -21.16 -3.27 -2.70
CA ASP A 92 -20.46 -2.59 -3.78
C ASP A 92 -19.58 -1.45 -3.24
N ASP A 93 -20.04 -0.73 -2.22
CA ASP A 93 -19.26 0.29 -1.52
C ASP A 93 -18.03 -0.33 -0.82
N VAL A 94 -18.20 -1.46 -0.12
CA VAL A 94 -17.09 -2.20 0.50
C VAL A 94 -16.06 -2.67 -0.54
N GLN A 95 -16.53 -3.20 -1.67
CA GLN A 95 -15.66 -3.64 -2.76
C GLN A 95 -14.87 -2.45 -3.35
N TYR A 96 -15.54 -1.32 -3.58
CA TYR A 96 -14.91 -0.11 -4.10
C TYR A 96 -13.84 0.43 -3.14
N GLN A 97 -14.16 0.50 -1.84
CA GLN A 97 -13.20 0.93 -0.82
C GLN A 97 -11.99 0.00 -0.73
N THR A 98 -12.21 -1.31 -0.83
CA THR A 98 -11.14 -2.31 -0.84
C THR A 98 -10.22 -2.12 -2.04
N ASN A 99 -10.77 -1.95 -3.23
CA ASN A 99 -9.99 -1.71 -4.45
C ASN A 99 -9.19 -0.41 -4.37
N ARG A 100 -9.80 0.67 -3.88
CA ARG A 100 -9.10 1.96 -3.66
C ARG A 100 -7.96 1.81 -2.65
N THR A 101 -8.18 1.05 -1.58
CA THR A 101 -7.16 0.79 -0.56
C THR A 101 -6.00 0.00 -1.15
N ASN A 102 -6.27 -1.05 -1.94
CA ASN A 102 -5.24 -1.83 -2.61
C ASN A 102 -4.40 -0.97 -3.56
N GLN A 103 -5.04 -0.10 -4.36
CA GLN A 103 -4.31 0.83 -5.23
C GLN A 103 -3.41 1.80 -4.44
N ALA A 104 -3.89 2.31 -3.30
CA ALA A 104 -3.07 3.16 -2.45
C ALA A 104 -1.89 2.38 -1.84
N LEU A 105 -2.10 1.13 -1.42
CA LEU A 105 -1.04 0.25 -0.92
C LEU A 105 0.01 -0.03 -1.99
N ASP A 106 -0.40 -0.30 -3.24
CA ASP A 106 0.51 -0.51 -4.36
C ASP A 106 1.38 0.74 -4.63
N ASP A 107 0.80 1.93 -4.56
CA ASP A 107 1.55 3.20 -4.66
C ASP A 107 2.56 3.36 -3.51
N TYR A 108 2.18 3.05 -2.28
CA TYR A 108 3.11 3.07 -1.15
C TYR A 108 4.25 2.05 -1.31
N ILE A 109 3.96 0.85 -1.80
CA ILE A 109 4.97 -0.17 -2.09
C ILE A 109 5.93 0.31 -3.18
N ALA A 110 5.41 0.87 -4.27
CA ALA A 110 6.22 1.40 -5.37
C ALA A 110 7.14 2.54 -4.90
N ARG A 111 6.62 3.47 -4.09
CA ARG A 111 7.42 4.53 -3.47
C ARG A 111 8.49 3.96 -2.53
N GLY A 112 8.14 2.96 -1.73
CA GLY A 112 9.10 2.26 -0.86
C GLY A 112 10.24 1.61 -1.66
N GLN A 113 9.92 0.94 -2.77
CA GLN A 113 10.90 0.35 -3.68
C GLN A 113 11.82 1.41 -4.29
N ALA A 114 11.28 2.55 -4.72
CA ALA A 114 12.06 3.67 -5.25
C ALA A 114 13.06 4.20 -4.20
N VAL A 115 12.60 4.45 -2.96
CA VAL A 115 13.46 4.90 -1.86
C VAL A 115 14.56 3.87 -1.56
N LEU A 116 14.24 2.57 -1.53
CA LEU A 116 15.24 1.53 -1.34
C LEU A 116 16.25 1.48 -2.49
N GLY A 117 15.82 1.72 -3.73
CA GLY A 117 16.68 1.88 -4.90
C GLY A 117 17.66 3.06 -4.73
N ASP A 118 17.14 4.23 -4.33
CA ASP A 118 17.94 5.42 -4.08
C ASP A 118 18.98 5.21 -2.97
N LEU A 119 18.59 4.55 -1.87
CA LEU A 119 19.51 4.19 -0.78
C LEU A 119 20.61 3.23 -1.26
N GLY A 120 20.27 2.28 -2.13
CA GLY A 120 21.24 1.40 -2.78
C GLY A 120 22.25 2.18 -3.62
N GLN A 121 21.78 3.13 -4.43
CA GLN A 121 22.63 4.00 -5.25
C GLN A 121 23.51 4.92 -4.39
N GLN A 122 22.94 5.53 -3.34
CA GLN A 122 23.68 6.37 -2.39
C GLN A 122 24.81 5.59 -1.71
N ARG A 123 24.56 4.33 -1.32
CA ARG A 123 25.59 3.46 -0.74
C ARG A 123 26.75 3.23 -1.71
N GLU A 124 26.48 3.02 -2.98
CA GLU A 124 27.54 2.82 -3.98
C GLU A 124 28.33 4.12 -4.23
N MET A 125 27.66 5.27 -4.24
CA MET A 125 28.32 6.58 -4.29
C MET A 125 29.26 6.79 -3.09
N LEU A 126 28.83 6.47 -1.87
CA LEU A 126 29.65 6.56 -0.67
C LEU A 126 30.87 5.65 -0.72
N LYS A 127 30.71 4.40 -1.19
CA LYS A 127 31.86 3.49 -1.40
C LYS A 127 32.84 4.05 -2.43
N SER A 128 32.35 4.60 -3.54
CA SER A 128 33.21 5.19 -4.58
C SER A 128 33.98 6.40 -4.02
N THR A 129 33.33 7.20 -3.18
CA THR A 129 33.94 8.36 -2.49
C THR A 129 34.99 7.88 -1.49
N GLN A 130 34.70 6.85 -0.70
CA GLN A 130 35.66 6.23 0.22
C GLN A 130 36.89 5.69 -0.52
N LYS A 131 36.70 4.99 -1.65
CA LYS A 131 37.80 4.51 -2.50
C LYS A 131 38.66 5.67 -3.02
N ARG A 132 38.03 6.77 -3.46
CA ARG A 132 38.73 7.98 -3.89
C ARG A 132 39.51 8.61 -2.75
N LEU A 133 38.93 8.75 -1.56
CA LEU A 133 39.63 9.26 -0.37
C LEU A 133 40.82 8.39 -0.01
N TYR A 134 40.68 7.07 -0.04
CA TYR A 134 41.81 6.15 0.18
C TYR A 134 42.92 6.36 -0.86
N SER A 135 42.57 6.52 -2.14
CA SER A 135 43.55 6.80 -3.20
C SER A 135 44.24 8.17 -3.04
N VAL A 136 43.52 9.20 -2.59
CA VAL A 136 44.07 10.53 -2.30
C VAL A 136 44.96 10.47 -1.06
N ALA A 137 44.55 9.76 0.00
CA ALA A 137 45.37 9.54 1.18
C ALA A 137 46.67 8.79 0.83
N ASN A 138 46.60 7.79 -0.04
CA ASN A 138 47.79 7.10 -0.55
C ASN A 138 48.68 8.03 -1.40
N THR A 139 48.09 8.93 -2.19
CA THR A 139 48.82 9.93 -3.00
C THR A 139 49.46 11.01 -2.14
N LEU A 140 48.77 11.49 -1.10
CA LEU A 140 49.32 12.40 -0.09
C LEU A 140 50.40 11.71 0.76
N GLY A 141 50.28 10.40 0.99
CA GLY A 141 51.32 9.56 1.58
C GLY A 141 52.58 9.47 0.71
N VAL A 142 52.44 9.33 -0.61
CA VAL A 142 53.54 9.47 -1.59
C VAL A 142 54.08 10.89 -1.64
N SER A 143 53.26 11.89 -1.28
CA SER A 143 53.75 13.27 -1.09
C SER A 143 54.70 13.41 0.10
N SER A 144 54.73 12.45 1.04
CA SER A 144 55.77 12.39 2.08
C SER A 144 57.16 12.13 1.49
N ASP A 145 57.28 11.43 0.36
CA ASP A 145 58.57 11.27 -0.32
C ASP A 145 59.01 12.57 -1.01
N THR A 146 58.08 13.41 -1.46
CA THR A 146 58.40 14.78 -1.90
C THR A 146 58.73 15.69 -0.71
N ILE A 147 58.04 15.57 0.43
CA ILE A 147 58.37 16.28 1.68
C ILE A 147 59.77 15.86 2.18
N ARG A 148 60.11 14.58 2.15
CA ARG A 148 61.46 14.07 2.43
C ARG A 148 62.50 14.54 1.42
N MET A 149 62.12 14.69 0.15
CA MET A 149 62.99 15.24 -0.88
C MET A 149 63.27 16.74 -0.65
N VAL A 150 62.30 17.50 -0.14
CA VAL A 150 62.47 18.89 0.30
C VAL A 150 63.34 18.97 1.56
N GLU A 151 63.13 18.08 2.53
CA GLU A 151 63.94 18.04 3.75
C GLU A 151 65.40 17.63 3.48
N ARG A 152 65.65 16.82 2.43
CA ARG A 152 67.01 16.49 1.98
C ARG A 152 67.73 17.70 1.36
N ARG A 153 67.02 18.54 0.60
CA ARG A 153 67.59 19.79 0.03
C ARG A 153 68.09 20.74 1.11
N ALA A 154 67.37 20.84 2.24
CA ALA A 154 67.79 21.68 3.37
C ALA A 154 69.05 21.16 4.10
N ARG A 155 69.35 19.85 4.03
CA ARG A 155 70.61 19.31 4.59
C ARG A 155 71.81 19.54 3.69
N GLU A 156 71.63 19.42 2.38
CA GLU A 156 72.70 19.72 1.41
C GLU A 156 73.10 21.20 1.47
N ASP A 157 72.13 22.11 1.65
CA ASP A 157 72.39 23.55 1.75
C ASP A 157 73.27 23.93 2.97
N LYS A 158 73.12 23.22 4.09
CA LYS A 158 73.98 23.40 5.27
C LYS A 158 75.44 23.05 4.99
N TRP A 159 75.69 22.01 4.18
CA TRP A 159 77.04 21.61 3.80
C TRP A 159 77.69 22.63 2.86
N ILE A 160 76.92 23.16 1.90
CA ILE A 160 77.39 24.22 0.98
C ILE A 160 77.73 25.50 1.76
N PHE A 161 76.87 25.89 2.70
CA PHE A 161 77.12 27.05 3.57
C PHE A 161 78.38 26.85 4.43
N ALA A 162 78.51 25.68 5.08
CA ALA A 162 79.68 25.37 5.90
C ALA A 162 80.98 25.37 5.08
N ALA A 163 80.98 24.81 3.86
CA ALA A 163 82.12 24.84 2.97
C ALA A 163 82.51 26.29 2.58
N GLY A 164 81.52 27.14 2.28
CA GLY A 164 81.75 28.56 2.00
C GLY A 164 82.39 29.32 3.16
N VAL A 165 81.94 29.07 4.40
CA VAL A 165 82.53 29.66 5.61
C VAL A 165 83.98 29.23 5.80
N ILE A 166 84.31 27.96 5.59
CA ILE A 166 85.69 27.45 5.71
C ILE A 166 86.60 28.11 4.67
N VAL A 167 86.17 28.19 3.41
CA VAL A 167 86.93 28.85 2.34
C VAL A 167 87.15 30.33 2.66
N PHE A 168 86.13 31.02 3.18
CA PHE A 168 86.25 32.42 3.58
C PHE A 168 87.27 32.62 4.72
N ILE A 169 87.23 31.75 5.74
CA ILE A 169 88.21 31.80 6.84
C ILE A 169 89.63 31.54 6.33
N LEU A 170 89.82 30.54 5.45
CA LEU A 170 91.12 30.26 4.83
C LEU A 170 91.63 31.44 4.00
N PHE A 171 90.76 32.11 3.25
CA PHE A 171 91.10 33.30 2.50
C PHE A 171 91.56 34.45 3.42
N CYS A 172 90.79 34.76 4.45
CA CYS A 172 91.16 35.77 5.45
C CYS A 172 92.50 35.43 6.13
N TRP A 173 92.72 34.16 6.47
CA TRP A 173 93.98 33.70 7.05
C TRP A 173 95.15 33.88 6.09
N LEU A 174 94.98 33.54 4.80
CA LEU A 174 96.01 33.69 3.77
C LEU A 174 96.37 35.17 3.56
N VAL A 175 95.37 36.05 3.49
CA VAL A 175 95.58 37.51 3.38
C VAL A 175 96.35 38.04 4.59
N LEU A 176 95.98 37.65 5.81
CA LEU A 176 96.67 38.07 7.03
C LEU A 176 98.10 37.52 7.11
N HIS A 177 98.35 36.31 6.61
CA HIS A 177 99.70 35.73 6.60
C HIS A 177 100.60 36.39 5.55
N TYR A 178 100.07 36.79 4.39
CA TYR A 178 100.86 37.40 3.32
C TYR A 178 101.12 38.90 3.53
N LEU A 179 100.32 39.57 4.37
CA LEU A 179 100.46 41.00 4.68
C LEU A 179 101.24 41.26 5.99
N ARG A 180 101.82 40.23 6.62
CA ARG A 180 102.63 40.30 7.82
C ARG A 180 104.03 39.77 7.55
#